data_AF-A0A2H3JE30-F1
#
_entry.id   AF-A0A2H3JE30-F1
#
_cell.length_a   1.000
_cell.length_b   1.000
_cell.length_c   1.000
_cell.angle_alpha   90.00
_cell.angle_beta   90.00
_cell.angle_gamma   90.00
#
_symmetry.space_group_name_H-M   'P 1'
#
loop_
_entity.id
_entity.type
_entity.pdbx_description
1 polymer ?
#
loop_
_entity_poly.entity_id
_entity_poly.type
_entity_poly.pdbx_seq_one_letter_code
_entity_poly.pdbx_strand_id
1 'polypeptide(L)'
;MLLADNARPIWKSARMRWPGGAPDCPPDVSEARWADLLFGDAKCDMQSCVSENVLVNFTLRRRVCEACYKKHLVFDQKFKRTFPDYDKSMLELIPSGNAGCRSRFWRRKKLQFYWAGDIHNMAKQVASYREAIESGKAGAEDAFLSFKSARIAHVEYVVEHAQVCLDWLEDQEYLRREQVRLRIEARRNEIFGRFEELGYERQDFNYLDSDVLSIDAELTEDDWDGIRATLEPTIIYYRTNRLKRERNALLTRRRRVVDQVCTAVKKTLPPLQWNAFPPFHELYDWEGFSVLINDPSQSELEPQGCARVLEALPSFI
;
A
#
# COMPACT_ATOMS: atom_id res chain seq x y z
N MET A 1 -15.31 -28.52 23.46
CA MET A 1 -15.53 -28.08 22.07
C MET A 1 -15.66 -26.56 22.07
N LEU A 2 -14.70 -25.82 21.51
CA LEU A 2 -14.67 -24.34 21.56
C LEU A 2 -15.82 -23.66 20.79
N LEU A 3 -16.65 -24.44 20.09
CA LEU A 3 -17.84 -23.98 19.39
C LEU A 3 -19.13 -24.04 20.23
N ALA A 4 -19.04 -24.54 21.47
CA ALA A 4 -20.19 -24.59 22.38
C ALA A 4 -20.39 -23.25 23.09
N ASP A 5 -21.62 -22.94 23.49
CA ASP A 5 -21.98 -21.63 24.08
C ASP A 5 -21.19 -21.30 25.37
N ASN A 6 -20.72 -22.30 26.10
CA ASN A 6 -19.87 -22.11 27.28
C ASN A 6 -18.50 -21.51 26.96
N ALA A 7 -18.06 -21.54 25.70
CA ALA A 7 -16.82 -20.90 25.24
C ALA A 7 -17.00 -19.40 24.92
N ARG A 8 -18.22 -18.85 25.01
CA ARG A 8 -18.51 -17.43 24.74
C ARG A 8 -17.58 -16.45 25.45
N PRO A 9 -17.25 -16.58 26.76
CA PRO A 9 -16.35 -15.65 27.43
C PRO A 9 -14.94 -15.67 26.82
N ILE A 10 -14.46 -16.84 26.38
CA ILE A 10 -13.13 -17.00 25.79
C ILE A 10 -13.04 -16.22 24.48
N TRP A 11 -14.02 -16.40 23.59
CA TRP A 11 -14.08 -15.68 22.31
C TRP A 11 -14.21 -14.17 22.49
N LYS A 12 -15.08 -13.72 23.42
CA LYS A 12 -15.23 -12.31 23.71
C LYS A 12 -13.92 -11.69 24.23
N SER A 13 -13.26 -12.36 25.19
CA SER A 13 -11.97 -11.90 25.74
C SER A 13 -10.82 -11.96 24.73
N ALA A 14 -10.82 -12.91 23.80
CA ALA A 14 -9.85 -12.95 22.71
C ALA A 14 -10.05 -11.75 21.76
N ARG A 15 -11.30 -11.51 21.33
CA ARG A 15 -11.68 -10.40 20.45
C ARG A 15 -11.33 -9.03 21.04
N MET A 16 -11.62 -8.81 22.32
CA MET A 16 -11.31 -7.53 23.00
C MET A 16 -9.80 -7.27 23.16
N ARG A 17 -8.96 -8.31 23.10
CA ARG A 17 -7.50 -8.18 23.14
C ARG A 17 -6.86 -8.05 21.76
N TRP A 18 -7.65 -8.08 20.68
CA TRP A 18 -7.12 -7.94 19.33
C TRP A 18 -6.49 -6.56 19.13
N PRO A 19 -5.24 -6.47 18.64
CA PRO A 19 -4.59 -5.18 18.38
C PRO A 19 -5.43 -4.30 17.44
N GLY A 20 -5.65 -3.05 17.83
CA GLY A 20 -6.49 -2.10 17.08
C GLY A 20 -7.99 -2.23 17.33
N GLY A 21 -8.43 -3.20 18.17
CA GLY A 21 -9.82 -3.38 18.57
C GLY A 21 -10.68 -4.04 17.49
N ALA A 22 -11.30 -5.18 17.78
CA ALA A 22 -12.19 -5.87 16.84
C ALA A 22 -13.68 -5.53 17.07
N PRO A 23 -14.52 -5.44 16.02
CA PRO A 23 -15.91 -5.03 16.14
C PRO A 23 -16.71 -5.92 17.09
N ASP A 24 -17.66 -5.33 17.80
CA ASP A 24 -18.51 -6.08 18.72
C ASP A 24 -19.33 -7.17 18.04
N CYS A 25 -19.50 -8.28 18.74
CA CYS A 25 -20.37 -9.36 18.27
C CYS A 25 -21.80 -8.85 18.25
N PRO A 26 -22.47 -8.88 17.09
CA PRO A 26 -23.86 -8.46 17.01
C PRO A 26 -24.76 -9.48 17.76
N PRO A 27 -25.89 -9.06 18.32
CA PRO A 27 -26.71 -9.88 19.22
C PRO A 27 -27.39 -11.08 18.52
N ASP A 28 -27.50 -11.04 17.20
CA ASP A 28 -28.10 -12.07 16.34
C ASP A 28 -27.11 -13.17 15.91
N VAL A 29 -25.84 -13.09 16.34
CA VAL A 29 -24.79 -14.07 16.03
C VAL A 29 -24.12 -14.52 17.32
N SER A 30 -23.73 -15.80 17.41
CA SER A 30 -22.93 -16.29 18.55
C SER A 30 -21.49 -15.78 18.46
N GLU A 31 -20.84 -15.53 19.60
CA GLU A 31 -19.44 -15.06 19.62
C GLU A 31 -18.49 -16.01 18.89
N ALA A 32 -18.72 -17.32 18.96
CA ALA A 32 -17.91 -18.31 18.24
C ALA A 32 -18.05 -18.15 16.72
N ARG A 33 -19.28 -17.98 16.22
CA ARG A 33 -19.52 -17.75 14.79
C ARG A 33 -19.01 -16.37 14.35
N TRP A 34 -19.12 -15.37 15.21
CA TRP A 34 -18.57 -14.04 14.93
C TRP A 34 -17.04 -14.05 14.83
N ALA A 35 -16.37 -14.73 15.76
CA ALA A 35 -14.93 -14.93 15.70
C ALA A 35 -14.51 -15.69 14.43
N ASP A 36 -15.26 -16.73 14.05
CA ASP A 36 -15.04 -17.44 12.79
C ASP A 36 -15.21 -16.52 11.57
N LEU A 37 -16.19 -15.61 11.55
CA LEU A 37 -16.34 -14.63 10.47
C LEU A 37 -15.17 -13.62 10.42
N LEU A 38 -14.67 -13.16 11.56
CA LEU A 38 -13.58 -12.16 11.57
C LEU A 38 -12.20 -12.78 11.29
N PHE A 39 -11.92 -13.97 11.83
CA PHE A 39 -10.57 -14.53 11.90
C PHE A 39 -10.44 -15.95 11.34
N GLY A 40 -11.56 -16.64 11.12
CA GLY A 40 -11.58 -18.00 10.60
C GLY A 40 -11.25 -18.09 9.11
N ASP A 41 -11.26 -19.33 8.61
CA ASP A 41 -10.96 -19.63 7.21
C ASP A 41 -11.85 -18.85 6.25
N ALA A 42 -11.26 -18.29 5.19
CA ALA A 42 -11.97 -17.60 4.13
C ALA A 42 -12.69 -18.57 3.17
N LYS A 43 -13.42 -19.55 3.70
CA LYS A 43 -14.18 -20.54 2.91
C LYS A 43 -15.62 -20.09 2.74
N CYS A 44 -16.25 -20.53 1.65
CA CYS A 44 -17.68 -20.31 1.46
C CYS A 44 -18.49 -21.09 2.51
N ASP A 45 -19.49 -20.44 3.13
CA ASP A 45 -20.35 -21.09 4.12
C ASP A 45 -21.39 -22.04 3.51
N MET A 46 -21.50 -22.10 2.18
CA MET A 46 -22.48 -22.94 1.52
C MET A 46 -22.06 -24.40 1.57
N GLN A 47 -22.99 -25.27 1.95
CA GLN A 47 -22.77 -26.70 2.00
C GLN A 47 -22.28 -27.23 0.65
N SER A 48 -21.26 -28.09 0.69
CA SER A 48 -20.61 -28.69 -0.49
C SER A 48 -19.92 -27.69 -1.43
N CYS A 49 -19.70 -26.44 -0.99
CA CYS A 49 -18.86 -25.50 -1.71
C CYS A 49 -17.41 -25.61 -1.23
N VAL A 50 -16.46 -25.63 -2.17
CA VAL A 50 -15.01 -25.69 -1.89
C VAL A 50 -14.31 -24.38 -2.23
N SER A 51 -15.06 -23.30 -2.46
CA SER A 51 -14.46 -21.99 -2.77
C SER A 51 -13.75 -21.42 -1.55
N GLU A 52 -12.51 -20.99 -1.76
CA GLU A 52 -11.64 -20.33 -0.79
C GLU A 52 -11.46 -18.84 -1.12
N ASN A 53 -10.78 -18.11 -0.25
CA ASN A 53 -10.57 -16.65 -0.34
C ASN A 53 -11.88 -15.86 -0.50
N VAL A 54 -12.96 -16.36 0.11
CA VAL A 54 -14.28 -15.75 0.08
C VAL A 54 -14.39 -14.72 1.19
N LEU A 55 -14.68 -13.49 0.77
CA LEU A 55 -14.87 -12.38 1.69
C LEU A 55 -16.20 -12.47 2.44
N VAL A 56 -16.19 -11.96 3.67
CA VAL A 56 -17.40 -11.86 4.49
C VAL A 56 -18.30 -10.76 3.94
N ASN A 57 -19.58 -11.08 3.82
CA ASN A 57 -20.63 -10.09 3.68
C ASN A 57 -21.20 -9.81 5.07
N PHE A 58 -20.88 -8.65 5.64
CA PHE A 58 -21.28 -8.32 7.01
C PHE A 58 -22.76 -8.00 7.18
N THR A 59 -23.47 -7.54 6.14
CA THR A 59 -24.92 -7.35 6.23
C THR A 59 -25.67 -8.68 6.21
N LEU A 60 -25.16 -9.68 5.47
CA LEU A 60 -25.71 -11.03 5.45
C LEU A 60 -25.12 -11.96 6.53
N ARG A 61 -24.09 -11.51 7.26
CA ARG A 61 -23.34 -12.25 8.29
C ARG A 61 -22.77 -13.60 7.79
N ARG A 62 -22.24 -13.62 6.55
CA ARG A 62 -21.77 -14.86 5.90
C ARG A 62 -20.76 -14.64 4.78
N ARG A 63 -19.97 -15.67 4.49
CA ARG A 63 -19.07 -15.80 3.32
C ARG A 63 -19.77 -16.56 2.22
N VAL A 64 -20.03 -15.89 1.09
CA VAL A 64 -20.66 -16.51 -0.07
C VAL A 64 -19.88 -16.17 -1.32
N CYS A 65 -19.32 -17.18 -2.00
CA CYS A 65 -18.59 -16.99 -3.25
C CYS A 65 -19.52 -16.54 -4.38
N GLU A 66 -18.97 -15.98 -5.46
CA GLU A 66 -19.77 -15.44 -6.56
C GLU A 66 -20.74 -16.46 -7.19
N ALA A 67 -20.34 -17.74 -7.27
CA ALA A 67 -21.18 -18.79 -7.84
C ALA A 67 -22.41 -19.10 -6.96
N CYS A 68 -22.20 -19.27 -5.66
CA CYS A 68 -23.29 -19.45 -4.71
C CYS A 68 -24.13 -18.18 -4.57
N TYR A 69 -23.50 -17.03 -4.64
CA TYR A 69 -24.13 -15.73 -4.62
C TYR A 69 -25.18 -15.61 -5.73
N LYS A 70 -24.83 -15.98 -6.97
CA LYS A 70 -25.75 -15.96 -8.12
C LYS A 70 -26.94 -16.92 -7.98
N LYS A 71 -26.80 -18.01 -7.21
CA LYS A 71 -27.85 -19.02 -7.01
C LYS A 71 -28.88 -18.62 -5.95
N HIS A 72 -28.44 -17.93 -4.90
CA HIS A 72 -29.25 -17.72 -3.70
C HIS A 72 -29.72 -16.29 -3.48
N LEU A 73 -29.27 -15.33 -4.30
CA LEU A 73 -29.69 -13.94 -4.19
C LEU A 73 -30.73 -13.52 -5.21
N VAL A 74 -31.69 -12.75 -4.73
CA VAL A 74 -32.78 -12.19 -5.52
C VAL A 74 -32.66 -10.68 -5.54
N PHE A 75 -32.68 -10.12 -6.75
CA PHE A 75 -32.68 -8.68 -6.98
C PHE A 75 -34.08 -8.12 -6.74
N ASP A 76 -34.17 -6.92 -6.18
CA ASP A 76 -35.42 -6.20 -5.94
C ASP A 76 -36.33 -6.11 -7.19
N GLN A 77 -35.74 -5.90 -8.37
CA GLN A 77 -36.45 -5.87 -9.66
C GLN A 77 -36.99 -7.24 -10.10
N LYS A 78 -36.32 -8.33 -9.70
CA LYS A 78 -36.73 -9.70 -10.01
C LYS A 78 -37.58 -10.32 -8.91
N PHE A 79 -37.82 -9.61 -7.82
CA PHE A 79 -38.54 -10.10 -6.65
C PHE A 79 -39.91 -10.66 -7.04
N LYS A 80 -40.78 -9.85 -7.65
CA LYS A 80 -42.14 -10.28 -8.04
C LYS A 80 -42.16 -11.40 -9.08
N ARG A 81 -41.12 -11.53 -9.90
CA ARG A 81 -40.99 -12.65 -10.84
C ARG A 81 -40.60 -13.94 -10.14
N THR A 82 -39.82 -13.86 -9.06
CA THR A 82 -39.29 -15.02 -8.32
C THR A 82 -40.26 -15.44 -7.21
N PHE A 83 -40.94 -14.48 -6.61
CA PHE A 83 -41.90 -14.62 -5.52
C PHE A 83 -43.18 -13.84 -5.84
N PRO A 84 -44.02 -14.32 -6.77
CA PRO A 84 -45.22 -13.60 -7.19
C PRO A 84 -46.21 -13.40 -6.04
N ASP A 85 -46.32 -14.40 -5.16
CA ASP A 85 -47.29 -14.43 -4.06
C ASP A 85 -46.86 -13.58 -2.86
N TYR A 86 -45.60 -13.14 -2.82
CA TYR A 86 -45.06 -12.38 -1.69
C TYR A 86 -45.21 -10.88 -1.92
N ASP A 87 -45.61 -10.16 -0.88
CA ASP A 87 -45.68 -8.71 -0.88
C ASP A 87 -44.27 -8.09 -0.89
N LYS A 88 -44.01 -7.15 -1.81
CA LYS A 88 -42.69 -6.52 -1.96
C LYS A 88 -42.32 -5.68 -0.74
N SER A 89 -43.31 -5.15 0.00
CA SER A 89 -43.06 -4.35 1.22
C SER A 89 -42.28 -5.10 2.29
N MET A 90 -42.29 -6.45 2.29
CA MET A 90 -41.50 -7.25 3.24
C MET A 90 -39.99 -7.07 3.09
N LEU A 91 -39.52 -6.59 1.93
CA LEU A 91 -38.10 -6.35 1.70
C LEU A 91 -37.52 -5.24 2.59
N GLU A 92 -38.35 -4.34 3.12
CA GLU A 92 -37.94 -3.32 4.09
C GLU A 92 -37.61 -3.92 5.46
N LEU A 93 -38.05 -5.15 5.74
CA LEU A 93 -37.86 -5.85 7.01
C LEU A 93 -36.61 -6.75 7.02
N ILE A 94 -35.88 -6.79 5.90
CA ILE A 94 -34.73 -7.69 5.67
C ILE A 94 -33.51 -6.86 5.27
N PRO A 95 -32.32 -7.10 5.84
CA PRO A 95 -31.11 -6.45 5.40
C PRO A 95 -30.81 -6.77 3.93
N SER A 96 -30.60 -5.74 3.11
CA SER A 96 -30.04 -5.94 1.76
C SER A 96 -28.56 -6.24 1.86
N GLY A 97 -28.07 -7.22 1.12
CA GLY A 97 -26.68 -7.66 1.23
C GLY A 97 -25.64 -6.67 0.67
N ASN A 98 -26.05 -5.58 0.03
CA ASN A 98 -25.20 -4.43 -0.31
C ASN A 98 -25.57 -3.14 0.42
N ALA A 99 -26.51 -3.17 1.36
CA ALA A 99 -26.75 -1.99 2.19
C ALA A 99 -25.47 -1.66 2.98
N GLY A 100 -25.17 -0.37 3.13
CA GLY A 100 -23.98 0.10 3.86
C GLY A 100 -22.62 -0.16 3.18
N CYS A 101 -22.55 -0.79 2.00
CA CYS A 101 -21.26 -1.05 1.36
C CYS A 101 -20.79 0.18 0.56
N ARG A 102 -19.80 0.93 1.08
CA ARG A 102 -19.39 2.20 0.47
C ARG A 102 -18.46 2.07 -0.73
N SER A 103 -17.45 1.22 -0.74
CA SER A 103 -16.70 0.88 -1.96
C SER A 103 -15.51 -0.02 -1.65
N ARG A 104 -15.53 -1.23 -2.21
CA ARG A 104 -14.36 -2.00 -2.70
C ARG A 104 -14.82 -3.30 -3.35
N PHE A 105 -15.89 -3.91 -2.82
CA PHE A 105 -16.35 -5.24 -3.21
C PHE A 105 -17.66 -5.26 -4.01
N TRP A 106 -18.49 -4.23 -3.85
CA TRP A 106 -19.75 -4.09 -4.56
C TRP A 106 -19.82 -2.66 -5.07
N ARG A 107 -19.58 -2.42 -6.37
CA ARG A 107 -19.91 -1.13 -7.00
C ARG A 107 -21.34 -0.78 -6.56
N ARG A 108 -21.62 0.49 -6.23
CA ARG A 108 -22.98 1.03 -5.98
C ARG A 108 -23.88 0.68 -7.18
N LYS A 109 -24.38 -0.55 -7.22
CA LYS A 109 -25.45 -0.94 -8.10
C LYS A 109 -26.69 -0.32 -7.46
N LYS A 110 -27.47 0.40 -8.27
CA LYS A 110 -28.78 0.93 -7.84
C LYS A 110 -29.74 -0.17 -7.34
N LEU A 111 -29.39 -1.45 -7.53
CA LEU A 111 -30.20 -2.61 -7.21
C LEU A 111 -29.83 -3.16 -5.82
N GLN A 112 -30.84 -3.33 -4.98
CA GLN A 112 -30.74 -4.06 -3.73
C GLN A 112 -30.87 -5.57 -3.97
N PHE A 113 -30.21 -6.36 -3.14
CA PHE A 113 -30.23 -7.81 -3.24
C PHE A 113 -30.48 -8.45 -1.88
N TYR A 114 -31.25 -9.52 -1.93
CA TYR A 114 -31.76 -10.17 -0.73
C TYR A 114 -31.50 -11.66 -0.82
N TRP A 115 -31.17 -12.26 0.31
CA TRP A 115 -31.00 -13.70 0.38
C TRP A 115 -32.36 -14.39 0.26
N ALA A 116 -32.49 -15.35 -0.66
CA ALA A 116 -33.75 -16.04 -0.91
C ALA A 116 -34.30 -16.75 0.32
N GLY A 117 -33.42 -17.29 1.17
CA GLY A 117 -33.80 -17.91 2.44
C GLY A 117 -34.37 -16.89 3.44
N ASP A 118 -33.81 -15.68 3.48
CA ASP A 118 -34.26 -14.64 4.41
C ASP A 118 -35.61 -14.08 3.96
N ILE A 119 -35.86 -14.01 2.65
CA ILE A 119 -37.18 -13.69 2.07
C ILE A 119 -38.23 -14.70 2.54
N HIS A 120 -37.97 -16.01 2.39
CA HIS A 120 -38.94 -17.04 2.82
C HIS A 120 -39.19 -16.98 4.33
N ASN A 121 -38.13 -16.82 5.13
CA ASN A 121 -38.25 -16.73 6.59
C ASN A 121 -39.07 -15.52 7.01
N MET A 122 -38.87 -14.37 6.36
CA MET A 122 -39.65 -13.16 6.62
C MET A 122 -41.10 -13.30 6.15
N ALA A 123 -41.33 -13.89 4.96
CA ALA A 123 -42.66 -14.14 4.44
C ALA A 123 -43.48 -15.02 5.39
N LYS A 124 -42.87 -16.06 5.95
CA LYS A 124 -43.49 -16.93 6.96
C LYS A 124 -43.86 -16.17 8.24
N GLN A 125 -42.98 -15.30 8.72
CA GLN A 125 -43.27 -14.45 9.90
C GLN A 125 -44.43 -13.51 9.61
N VAL A 126 -44.38 -12.77 8.49
CA VAL A 126 -45.44 -11.84 8.07
C VAL A 126 -46.78 -12.55 7.89
N ALA A 127 -46.79 -13.76 7.31
CA ALA A 127 -48.00 -14.56 7.15
C ALA A 127 -48.67 -14.87 8.50
N SER A 128 -47.90 -15.26 9.52
CA SER A 128 -48.45 -15.54 10.86
C SER A 128 -49.12 -14.33 11.52
N TYR A 129 -48.59 -13.12 11.28
CA TYR A 129 -49.24 -11.89 11.75
C TYR A 129 -50.50 -11.57 10.94
N ARG A 130 -50.49 -11.78 9.62
CA ARG A 130 -51.67 -11.59 8.76
C ARG A 130 -52.80 -12.52 9.17
N GLU A 131 -52.53 -13.80 9.38
CA GLU A 131 -53.51 -14.78 9.85
C GLU A 131 -54.13 -14.38 11.20
N ALA A 132 -53.33 -13.85 12.12
CA ALA A 132 -53.82 -13.35 13.41
C ALA A 132 -54.75 -12.13 13.27
N ILE A 133 -54.42 -11.22 12.34
CA ILE A 133 -55.26 -10.05 12.01
C ILE A 133 -56.57 -10.51 11.37
N GLU A 134 -56.50 -11.39 10.38
CA GLU A 134 -57.67 -11.94 9.68
C GLU A 134 -58.59 -12.73 10.62
N SER A 135 -58.01 -13.40 11.62
CA SER A 135 -58.75 -14.12 12.66
C SER A 135 -59.35 -13.20 13.73
N GLY A 136 -59.19 -11.87 13.61
CA GLY A 136 -59.75 -10.90 14.56
C GLY A 136 -59.14 -10.97 15.96
N LYS A 137 -57.91 -11.48 16.10
CA LYS A 137 -57.25 -11.59 17.40
C LYS A 137 -56.98 -10.19 17.97
N ALA A 138 -57.43 -9.94 19.19
CA ALA A 138 -57.25 -8.65 19.86
C ALA A 138 -55.77 -8.25 19.91
N GLY A 139 -55.46 -7.02 19.49
CA GLY A 139 -54.11 -6.46 19.46
C GLY A 139 -53.19 -6.99 18.35
N ALA A 140 -53.70 -7.79 17.39
CA ALA A 140 -52.87 -8.34 16.31
C ALA A 140 -52.26 -7.28 15.38
N GLU A 141 -53.02 -6.22 15.08
CA GLU A 141 -52.53 -5.10 14.27
C GLU A 141 -51.38 -4.35 14.96
N ASP A 142 -51.55 -4.00 16.23
CA ASP A 142 -50.52 -3.34 17.05
C ASP A 142 -49.27 -4.20 17.19
N ALA A 143 -49.45 -5.52 17.37
CA ALA A 143 -48.35 -6.47 17.42
C ALA A 143 -47.59 -6.53 16.09
N PHE A 144 -48.29 -6.48 14.96
CA PHE A 144 -47.66 -6.49 13.64
C PHE A 144 -46.92 -5.17 13.34
N LEU A 145 -47.50 -4.03 13.72
CA LEU A 145 -46.83 -2.73 13.62
C LEU A 145 -45.56 -2.69 14.48
N SER A 146 -45.66 -3.16 15.73
CA SER A 146 -44.51 -3.25 16.64
C SER A 146 -43.41 -4.16 16.07
N PHE A 147 -43.79 -5.30 15.49
CA PHE A 147 -42.87 -6.20 14.80
C PHE A 147 -42.17 -5.51 13.62
N LYS A 148 -42.93 -4.81 12.74
CA LYS A 148 -42.34 -4.07 11.62
C LYS A 148 -41.35 -3.03 12.09
N SER A 149 -41.72 -2.20 13.06
CA SER A 149 -40.85 -1.17 13.62
C SER A 149 -39.56 -1.77 14.21
N ALA A 150 -39.67 -2.86 14.98
CA ALA A 150 -38.51 -3.55 15.53
C ALA A 150 -37.61 -4.16 14.43
N ARG A 151 -38.19 -4.69 13.36
CA ARG A 151 -37.44 -5.21 12.21
C ARG A 151 -36.73 -4.11 11.43
N ILE A 152 -37.36 -2.97 11.21
CA ILE A 152 -36.75 -1.81 10.54
C ILE A 152 -35.55 -1.32 11.35
N ALA A 153 -35.73 -1.10 12.67
CA ALA A 153 -34.64 -0.71 13.56
C ALA A 153 -33.49 -1.73 13.57
N HIS A 154 -33.81 -3.03 13.51
CA HIS A 154 -32.79 -4.07 13.39
C HIS A 154 -32.06 -4.02 12.04
N VAL A 155 -32.76 -3.78 10.92
CA VAL A 155 -32.13 -3.61 9.61
C VAL A 155 -31.15 -2.43 9.62
N GLU A 156 -31.56 -1.29 10.18
CA GLU A 156 -30.70 -0.12 10.34
C GLU A 156 -29.44 -0.46 11.17
N TYR A 157 -29.61 -1.11 12.33
CA TYR A 157 -28.50 -1.58 13.16
C TYR A 157 -27.54 -2.50 12.39
N VAL A 158 -28.06 -3.47 11.62
CA VAL A 158 -27.22 -4.39 10.83
C VAL A 158 -26.40 -3.62 9.79
N VAL A 159 -26.99 -2.62 9.15
CA VAL A 159 -26.32 -1.80 8.14
C VAL A 159 -25.22 -0.93 8.76
N GLU A 160 -25.51 -0.27 9.89
CA GLU A 160 -24.52 0.55 10.61
C GLU A 160 -23.38 -0.31 11.14
N HIS A 161 -23.69 -1.45 11.75
CA HIS A 161 -22.68 -2.37 12.27
C HIS A 161 -21.83 -2.97 11.15
N ALA A 162 -22.43 -3.29 9.99
CA ALA A 162 -21.67 -3.74 8.83
C ALA A 162 -20.68 -2.68 8.33
N GLN A 163 -21.02 -1.39 8.39
CA GLN A 163 -20.07 -0.31 8.05
C GLN A 163 -18.89 -0.29 9.03
N VAL A 164 -19.14 -0.38 10.34
CA VAL A 164 -18.07 -0.48 11.36
C VAL A 164 -17.15 -1.67 11.08
N CYS A 165 -17.71 -2.81 10.69
CA CYS A 165 -16.92 -4.00 10.38
C CYS A 165 -16.09 -3.86 9.11
N LEU A 166 -16.64 -3.17 8.09
CA LEU A 166 -15.91 -2.89 6.86
C LEU A 166 -14.74 -1.95 7.14
N ASP A 167 -14.98 -0.83 7.83
CA ASP A 167 -13.93 0.15 8.19
C ASP A 167 -12.81 -0.53 8.98
N TRP A 168 -13.17 -1.39 9.94
CA TRP A 168 -12.19 -2.19 10.66
C TRP A 168 -11.36 -3.10 9.75
N LEU A 169 -11.98 -3.81 8.79
CA LEU A 169 -11.22 -4.63 7.83
C LEU A 169 -10.26 -3.78 6.98
N GLU A 170 -10.68 -2.57 6.59
CA GLU A 170 -9.85 -1.63 5.84
C GLU A 170 -8.61 -1.23 6.65
N ASP A 171 -8.80 -0.90 7.93
CA ASP A 171 -7.72 -0.55 8.86
C ASP A 171 -6.77 -1.72 9.10
N GLN A 172 -7.28 -2.94 9.28
CA GLN A 172 -6.43 -4.13 9.46
C GLN A 172 -5.57 -4.41 8.21
N GLU A 173 -6.14 -4.25 7.02
CA GLU A 173 -5.39 -4.41 5.76
C GLU A 173 -4.31 -3.33 5.63
N TYR A 174 -4.64 -2.08 5.96
CA TYR A 174 -3.68 -0.98 5.98
C TYR A 174 -2.51 -1.27 6.93
N LEU A 175 -2.81 -1.65 8.18
CA LEU A 175 -1.80 -1.99 9.18
C LEU A 175 -0.91 -3.14 8.73
N ARG A 176 -1.49 -4.19 8.12
CA ARG A 176 -0.73 -5.31 7.58
C ARG A 176 0.22 -4.85 6.47
N ARG A 177 -0.25 -4.04 5.52
CA ARG A 177 0.57 -3.49 4.43
C ARG A 177 1.70 -2.62 4.97
N GLU A 178 1.41 -1.80 5.97
CA GLU A 178 2.41 -0.93 6.59
C GLU A 178 3.47 -1.73 7.34
N GLN A 179 3.08 -2.80 8.04
CA GLN A 179 4.04 -3.71 8.66
C GLN A 179 4.95 -4.41 7.63
N VAL A 180 4.40 -4.86 6.51
CA VAL A 180 5.17 -5.41 5.39
C VAL A 180 6.15 -4.36 4.86
N ARG A 181 5.69 -3.12 4.63
CA ARG A 181 6.52 -2.01 4.16
C ARG A 181 7.69 -1.74 5.09
N LEU A 182 7.43 -1.68 6.41
CA LEU A 182 8.46 -1.44 7.42
C LEU A 182 9.49 -2.58 7.49
N ARG A 183 9.07 -3.83 7.35
CA ARG A 183 10.00 -4.98 7.32
C ARG A 183 10.88 -4.96 6.08
N ILE A 184 10.31 -4.67 4.91
CA ILE A 184 11.06 -4.48 3.66
C ILE A 184 12.06 -3.33 3.79
N GLU A 185 11.64 -2.19 4.34
CA GLU A 185 12.49 -1.02 4.56
C GLU A 185 13.65 -1.32 5.53
N ALA A 186 13.38 -2.07 6.61
CA ALA A 186 14.40 -2.53 7.55
C ALA A 186 15.41 -3.45 6.86
N ARG A 187 14.96 -4.48 6.12
CA ARG A 187 15.83 -5.38 5.34
C ARG A 187 16.69 -4.60 4.35
N ARG A 188 16.09 -3.65 3.62
CA ARG A 188 16.80 -2.78 2.67
C ARG A 188 17.90 -1.97 3.35
N ASN A 189 17.61 -1.38 4.51
CA ASN A 189 18.59 -0.62 5.27
C ASN A 189 19.73 -1.49 5.80
N GLU A 190 19.46 -2.73 6.21
CA GLU A 190 20.49 -3.68 6.62
C GLU A 190 21.41 -4.07 5.46
N ILE A 191 20.84 -4.43 4.30
CA ILE A 191 21.61 -4.72 3.07
C ILE A 191 22.52 -3.55 2.72
N PHE A 192 21.98 -2.33 2.77
CA PHE A 192 22.73 -1.12 2.50
C PHE A 192 23.85 -0.89 3.53
N GLY A 193 23.61 -1.14 4.81
CA GLY A 193 24.64 -1.08 5.85
C GLY A 193 25.81 -2.04 5.57
N ARG A 194 25.53 -3.27 5.13
CA ARG A 194 26.59 -4.23 4.74
C ARG A 194 27.43 -3.75 3.55
N PHE A 195 26.84 -3.05 2.58
CA PHE A 195 27.62 -2.44 1.49
C PHE A 195 28.48 -1.26 1.97
N GLU A 196 28.03 -0.49 2.96
CA GLU A 196 28.84 0.55 3.60
C GLU A 196 30.04 -0.05 4.32
N GLU A 197 29.86 -1.19 5.01
CA GLU A 197 30.95 -1.94 5.65
C GLU A 197 31.98 -2.49 4.64
N LEU A 198 31.55 -2.80 3.42
CA LEU A 198 32.43 -3.15 2.30
C LEU A 198 33.16 -1.93 1.68
N GLY A 199 32.88 -0.71 2.16
CA GLY A 199 33.54 0.52 1.73
C GLY A 199 32.90 1.20 0.52
N TYR A 200 31.65 0.86 0.19
CA TYR A 200 30.85 1.64 -0.76
C TYR A 200 30.21 2.83 -0.06
N GLU A 201 29.96 3.92 -0.79
CA GLU A 201 29.26 5.08 -0.23
C GLU A 201 27.76 4.99 -0.50
N ARG A 202 26.91 5.48 0.41
CA ARG A 202 25.44 5.44 0.28
C ARG A 202 24.92 5.94 -1.07
N GLN A 203 25.57 6.96 -1.62
CA GLN A 203 25.23 7.55 -2.92
C GLN A 203 25.50 6.63 -4.12
N ASP A 204 26.30 5.58 -3.96
CA ASP A 204 26.55 4.57 -4.98
C ASP A 204 25.33 3.64 -5.18
N PHE A 205 24.40 3.57 -4.22
CA PHE A 205 23.32 2.57 -4.24
C PHE A 205 21.98 2.98 -3.61
N ASN A 206 21.83 4.18 -3.06
CA ASN A 206 20.55 4.63 -2.49
C ASN A 206 19.38 4.59 -3.48
N TYR A 207 19.64 4.80 -4.77
CA TYR A 207 18.66 4.78 -5.85
C TYR A 207 18.44 3.39 -6.47
N LEU A 208 19.07 2.34 -5.94
CA LEU A 208 18.84 1.00 -6.47
C LEU A 208 17.37 0.60 -6.33
N ASP A 209 16.87 0.00 -7.40
CA ASP A 209 15.59 -0.68 -7.41
C ASP A 209 15.83 -2.10 -7.90
N SER A 210 15.45 -3.07 -7.08
CA SER A 210 15.67 -4.50 -7.34
C SER A 210 14.74 -5.33 -6.48
N ASP A 211 14.25 -6.44 -7.04
CA ASP A 211 13.32 -7.34 -6.35
C ASP A 211 13.92 -7.89 -5.05
N VAL A 212 15.24 -8.11 -4.98
CA VAL A 212 15.92 -8.60 -3.77
C VAL A 212 15.88 -7.60 -2.60
N LEU A 213 15.62 -6.32 -2.89
CA LEU A 213 15.44 -5.26 -1.87
C LEU A 213 13.98 -5.16 -1.40
N SER A 214 13.04 -5.82 -2.07
CA SER A 214 11.60 -5.73 -1.83
C SER A 214 11.02 -6.97 -1.14
N ILE A 215 11.89 -7.89 -0.68
CA ILE A 215 11.49 -9.14 -0.03
C ILE A 215 11.06 -8.88 1.42
N ASP A 216 9.87 -9.36 1.78
CA ASP A 216 9.34 -9.34 3.15
C ASP A 216 9.84 -10.56 3.95
N ALA A 217 11.12 -10.56 4.28
CA ALA A 217 11.75 -11.57 5.14
C ALA A 217 12.94 -10.98 5.89
N GLU A 218 13.37 -11.64 6.96
CA GLU A 218 14.62 -11.31 7.65
C GLU A 218 15.83 -11.62 6.75
N LEU A 219 16.87 -10.78 6.82
CA LEU A 219 18.11 -11.03 6.09
C LEU A 219 18.86 -12.15 6.82
N THR A 220 19.14 -13.25 6.12
CA THR A 220 19.97 -14.33 6.64
C THR A 220 21.39 -14.22 6.07
N GLU A 221 22.37 -14.81 6.76
CA GLU A 221 23.74 -14.88 6.23
C GLU A 221 23.80 -15.66 4.91
N ASP A 222 22.97 -16.71 4.76
CA ASP A 222 22.91 -17.51 3.55
C ASP A 222 22.37 -16.70 2.34
N ASP A 223 21.45 -15.75 2.58
CA ASP A 223 20.92 -14.87 1.53
C ASP A 223 21.94 -13.83 1.06
N TRP A 224 22.86 -13.42 1.93
CA TRP A 224 23.75 -12.29 1.71
C TRP A 224 24.62 -12.46 0.46
N ASP A 225 25.21 -13.64 0.27
CA ASP A 225 26.08 -13.91 -0.88
C ASP A 225 25.33 -13.78 -2.21
N GLY A 226 24.08 -14.26 -2.27
CA GLY A 226 23.23 -14.13 -3.45
C GLY A 226 22.80 -12.68 -3.72
N ILE A 227 22.46 -11.94 -2.66
CA ILE A 227 22.10 -10.52 -2.75
C ILE A 227 23.29 -9.71 -3.24
N ARG A 228 24.47 -9.94 -2.66
CA ARG A 228 25.71 -9.28 -3.04
C ARG A 228 26.02 -9.53 -4.50
N ALA A 229 26.03 -10.78 -4.94
CA ALA A 229 26.30 -11.15 -6.33
C ALA A 229 25.32 -10.47 -7.31
N THR A 230 24.08 -10.25 -6.89
CA THR A 230 23.04 -9.58 -7.70
C THR A 230 23.26 -8.07 -7.78
N LEU A 231 23.57 -7.42 -6.66
CA LEU A 231 23.58 -5.95 -6.57
C LEU A 231 24.94 -5.32 -6.86
N GLU A 232 26.03 -5.96 -6.43
CA GLU A 232 27.39 -5.40 -6.47
C GLU A 232 27.83 -4.95 -7.88
N PRO A 233 27.55 -5.66 -8.98
CA PRO A 233 27.90 -5.19 -10.33
C PRO A 233 27.29 -3.82 -10.67
N THR A 234 26.03 -3.62 -10.27
CA THR A 234 25.31 -2.36 -10.49
C THR A 234 25.86 -1.26 -9.59
N ILE A 235 26.23 -1.59 -8.35
CA ILE A 235 26.87 -0.63 -7.42
C ILE A 235 28.22 -0.17 -7.97
N ILE A 236 29.05 -1.10 -8.47
CA ILE A 236 30.35 -0.78 -9.09
C ILE A 236 30.15 0.16 -10.29
N TYR A 237 29.13 -0.10 -11.12
CA TYR A 237 28.78 0.77 -12.24
C TYR A 237 28.44 2.20 -11.78
N TYR A 238 27.58 2.35 -10.76
CA TYR A 238 27.21 3.66 -10.24
C TYR A 238 28.39 4.39 -9.57
N ARG A 239 29.19 3.68 -8.77
CA ARG A 239 30.41 4.21 -8.17
C ARG A 239 31.38 4.71 -9.25
N THR A 240 31.60 3.93 -10.30
CA THR A 240 32.48 4.30 -11.42
C THR A 240 31.98 5.59 -12.08
N ASN A 241 30.68 5.69 -12.35
CA ASN A 241 30.10 6.87 -12.96
C ASN A 241 30.10 8.09 -12.04
N ARG A 242 29.93 7.90 -10.72
CA ARG A 242 30.10 8.97 -9.73
C ARG A 242 31.54 9.49 -9.74
N LEU A 243 32.53 8.62 -9.58
CA LEU A 243 33.94 9.02 -9.55
C LEU A 243 34.37 9.71 -10.86
N LYS A 244 33.87 9.26 -12.02
CA LYS A 244 34.07 9.96 -13.31
C LYS A 244 33.47 11.37 -13.30
N ARG A 245 32.24 11.54 -12.79
CA ARG A 245 31.58 12.85 -12.68
C ARG A 245 32.35 13.77 -11.74
N GLU A 246 32.75 13.28 -10.56
CA GLU A 246 33.54 14.03 -9.59
C GLU A 246 34.89 14.46 -10.18
N ARG A 247 35.60 13.55 -10.87
CA ARG A 247 36.85 13.88 -11.54
C ARG A 247 36.67 14.94 -12.62
N ASN A 248 35.66 14.80 -13.47
CA ASN A 248 35.38 15.79 -14.52
C ASN A 248 35.01 17.17 -13.93
N ALA A 249 34.27 17.18 -12.82
CA ALA A 249 33.94 18.40 -12.11
C ALA A 249 35.20 19.08 -11.52
N LEU A 250 36.12 18.30 -10.94
CA LEU A 250 37.41 18.80 -10.46
C LEU A 250 38.25 19.38 -11.60
N LEU A 251 38.41 18.65 -12.71
CA LEU A 251 39.14 19.14 -13.89
C LEU A 251 38.55 20.45 -14.43
N THR A 252 37.21 20.55 -14.45
CA THR A 252 36.52 21.78 -14.85
C THR A 252 36.83 22.94 -13.90
N ARG A 253 36.88 22.71 -12.58
CA ARG A 253 37.26 23.74 -11.61
C ARG A 253 38.71 24.17 -11.77
N ARG A 254 39.64 23.23 -11.95
CA ARG A 254 41.06 23.54 -12.21
C ARG A 254 41.25 24.36 -13.49
N ARG A 255 40.56 24.03 -14.58
CA ARG A 255 40.57 24.83 -15.83
C ARG A 255 40.09 26.27 -15.60
N ARG A 256 39.04 26.47 -14.79
CA ARG A 256 38.58 27.82 -14.44
C ARG A 256 39.65 28.62 -13.69
N VAL A 257 40.45 27.99 -12.84
CA VAL A 257 41.55 28.67 -12.16
C VAL A 257 42.61 29.10 -13.18
N VAL A 258 42.97 28.24 -14.13
CA VAL A 258 43.85 28.59 -15.25
C VAL A 258 43.28 29.76 -16.06
N ASP A 259 41.99 29.73 -16.40
CA ASP A 259 41.32 30.82 -17.12
C ASP A 259 41.44 32.15 -16.35
N GLN A 260 41.20 32.11 -15.04
CA GLN A 260 41.25 33.29 -14.18
C GLN A 260 42.65 33.90 -14.14
N VAL A 261 43.68 33.09 -13.89
CA VAL A 261 45.06 33.60 -13.79
C VAL A 261 45.58 34.06 -15.16
N CYS A 262 45.27 33.35 -16.24
CA CYS A 262 45.67 33.74 -17.59
C CYS A 262 44.92 34.99 -18.05
N THR A 263 43.63 35.13 -17.69
CA THR A 263 42.88 36.37 -17.93
C THR A 263 43.50 37.55 -17.19
N ALA A 264 43.94 37.36 -15.95
CA ALA A 264 44.63 38.39 -15.18
C ALA A 264 45.93 38.83 -15.87
N VAL A 265 46.75 37.89 -16.35
CA VAL A 265 47.96 38.19 -17.14
C VAL A 265 47.62 38.91 -18.45
N LYS A 266 46.64 38.41 -19.21
CA LYS A 266 46.21 39.04 -20.47
C LYS A 266 45.82 40.51 -20.27
N LYS A 267 45.17 40.84 -19.16
CA LYS A 267 44.78 42.22 -18.82
C LYS A 267 45.97 43.15 -18.49
N THR A 268 47.15 42.60 -18.19
CA THR A 268 48.38 43.41 -18.01
C THR A 268 49.05 43.76 -19.34
N LEU A 269 48.72 43.06 -20.42
CA LEU A 269 49.25 43.33 -21.76
C LEU A 269 48.51 44.49 -22.44
N PRO A 270 49.18 45.27 -23.30
CA PRO A 270 48.54 46.26 -24.18
C PRO A 270 47.39 45.64 -24.98
N PRO A 271 46.24 46.34 -25.16
CA PRO A 271 45.08 45.81 -25.88
C PRO A 271 45.37 45.27 -27.29
N LEU A 272 46.35 45.86 -27.98
CA LEU A 272 46.79 45.41 -29.33
C LEU A 272 47.39 43.99 -29.32
N GLN A 273 47.94 43.53 -28.19
CA GLN A 273 48.53 42.20 -28.03
C GLN A 273 47.52 41.15 -27.57
N TRP A 274 46.28 41.53 -27.25
CA TRP A 274 45.27 40.59 -26.77
C TRP A 274 44.86 39.56 -27.82
N ASN A 275 45.02 39.89 -29.10
CA ASN A 275 44.76 38.99 -30.23
C ASN A 275 45.88 37.96 -30.42
N ALA A 276 47.09 38.24 -29.93
CA ALA A 276 48.21 37.30 -29.94
C ALA A 276 48.18 36.34 -28.73
N PHE A 277 47.33 36.61 -27.74
CA PHE A 277 47.19 35.75 -26.56
C PHE A 277 46.50 34.43 -26.95
N PRO A 278 47.10 33.26 -26.65
CA PRO A 278 46.54 31.97 -27.02
C PRO A 278 45.12 31.76 -26.47
N PRO A 279 44.24 31.08 -27.22
CA PRO A 279 42.93 30.70 -26.70
C PRO A 279 43.07 29.68 -25.55
N PHE A 280 42.14 29.71 -24.59
CA PHE A 280 42.26 28.91 -23.36
C PHE A 280 42.39 27.40 -23.58
N HIS A 281 41.78 26.85 -24.64
CA HIS A 281 41.91 25.43 -24.93
C HIS A 281 43.35 25.02 -25.28
N GLU A 282 44.12 25.88 -25.97
CA GLU A 282 45.54 25.65 -26.23
C GLU A 282 46.38 25.79 -24.96
N LEU A 283 46.02 26.73 -24.08
CA LEU A 283 46.70 26.89 -22.78
C LEU A 283 46.52 25.66 -21.89
N TYR A 284 45.41 24.94 -21.97
CA TYR A 284 45.22 23.70 -21.21
C TYR A 284 46.18 22.57 -21.65
N ASP A 285 46.61 22.60 -22.91
CA ASP A 285 47.49 21.59 -23.50
C ASP A 285 48.98 21.91 -23.30
N TRP A 286 49.32 23.13 -22.87
CA TRP A 286 50.68 23.49 -22.50
C TRP A 286 51.17 22.65 -21.33
N GLU A 287 52.39 22.12 -21.42
CA GLU A 287 52.94 21.16 -20.47
C GLU A 287 52.75 21.59 -19.00
N GLY A 288 53.06 22.85 -18.68
CA GLY A 288 52.90 23.38 -17.31
C GLY A 288 51.46 23.37 -16.80
N PHE A 289 50.49 23.80 -17.61
CA PHE A 289 49.08 23.80 -17.20
C PHE A 289 48.44 22.42 -17.29
N SER A 290 48.81 21.62 -18.29
CA SER A 290 48.34 20.25 -18.46
C SER A 290 48.71 19.40 -17.24
N VAL A 291 49.94 19.53 -16.72
CA VAL A 291 50.37 18.84 -15.50
C VAL A 291 49.53 19.28 -14.28
N LEU A 292 49.31 20.59 -14.11
CA LEU A 292 48.51 21.11 -12.99
C LEU A 292 47.03 20.71 -13.07
N ILE A 293 46.44 20.75 -14.26
CA ILE A 293 45.04 20.37 -14.49
C ILE A 293 44.86 18.87 -14.29
N ASN A 294 45.71 18.05 -14.93
CA ASN A 294 45.56 16.61 -14.95
C ASN A 294 46.21 15.89 -13.76
N ASP A 295 46.76 16.62 -12.80
CA ASP A 295 47.34 16.07 -11.57
C ASP A 295 46.41 15.01 -10.94
N PRO A 296 46.92 13.81 -10.59
CA PRO A 296 46.09 12.68 -10.16
C PRO A 296 45.49 12.86 -8.76
N SER A 297 45.92 13.85 -7.98
CA SER A 297 45.34 14.14 -6.67
C SER A 297 43.89 14.63 -6.77
N GLN A 298 43.18 14.54 -5.66
CA GLN A 298 41.83 15.10 -5.48
C GLN A 298 41.85 16.57 -5.04
N SER A 299 43.03 17.20 -4.96
CA SER A 299 43.20 18.57 -4.47
C SER A 299 42.70 19.59 -5.48
N GLU A 300 42.12 20.68 -5.01
CA GLU A 300 41.84 21.84 -5.87
C GLU A 300 43.15 22.51 -6.33
N LEU A 301 43.12 23.16 -7.49
CA LEU A 301 44.25 23.95 -7.98
C LEU A 301 44.10 25.37 -7.44
N GLU A 302 45.04 25.82 -6.61
CA GLU A 302 45.07 27.19 -6.13
C GLU A 302 45.74 28.13 -7.16
N PRO A 303 45.30 29.39 -7.29
CA PRO A 303 45.87 30.36 -8.24
C PRO A 303 47.40 30.52 -8.11
N GLN A 304 47.93 30.49 -6.88
CA GLN A 304 49.37 30.61 -6.61
C GLN A 304 50.15 29.42 -7.17
N GLY A 305 49.53 28.25 -7.28
CA GLY A 305 50.13 27.06 -7.90
C GLY A 305 50.47 27.25 -9.38
N CYS A 306 49.88 28.25 -10.05
CA CYS A 306 50.15 28.58 -11.44
C CYS A 306 51.36 29.53 -11.63
N ALA A 307 51.91 30.12 -10.56
CA ALA A 307 52.90 31.20 -10.65
C ALA A 307 54.12 30.86 -11.53
N ARG A 308 54.70 29.67 -11.34
CA ARG A 308 55.86 29.21 -12.13
C ARG A 308 55.55 29.03 -13.62
N VAL A 309 54.33 28.60 -13.95
CA VAL A 309 53.90 28.42 -15.35
C VAL A 309 53.62 29.78 -15.98
N LEU A 310 53.09 30.73 -15.20
CA LEU A 310 52.82 32.10 -15.63
C LEU A 310 54.10 32.91 -15.88
N GLU A 311 55.18 32.67 -15.13
CA GLU A 311 56.49 33.29 -15.37
C GLU A 311 57.10 32.87 -16.73
N ALA A 312 56.78 31.66 -17.19
CA ALA A 312 57.20 31.16 -18.49
C ALA A 312 56.26 31.59 -19.64
N LEU A 313 55.08 32.16 -19.34
CA LEU A 313 54.08 32.55 -20.34
C LEU A 313 54.57 33.64 -21.33
N PRO A 314 55.30 34.71 -20.89
CA PRO A 314 55.76 35.77 -21.77
C PRO A 314 56.80 35.33 -22.80
N SER A 315 57.47 34.19 -22.62
CA SER A 315 58.40 33.65 -23.63
C SER A 315 57.72 32.95 -24.80
N PHE A 316 56.40 32.77 -24.75
CA PHE A 316 55.60 32.09 -25.78
C PHE A 316 54.57 33.00 -26.49
N ILE A 317 54.51 34.30 -26.14
CA ILE A 317 53.56 35.30 -26.68
C ILE A 317 54.29 36.35 -27.50
#